data_AF-A0A4Q5YE40-F1
#
_entry.id   AF-A0A4Q5YE40-F1
#
_cell.length_a   1.000
_cell.length_b   1.000
_cell.length_c   1.000
_cell.angle_alpha   90.00
_cell.angle_beta   90.00
_cell.angle_gamma   90.00
#
_symmetry.space_group_name_H-M   'P 1'
#
loop_
_entity.id
_entity.type
_entity.pdbx_description
1 polymer ?
#
loop_
_entity_poly.entity_id
_entity_poly.type
_entity_poly.pdbx_seq_one_letter_code
_entity_poly.pdbx_strand_id
1 'polypeptide(L)' 'SQVEEIAKDKMADLNCFTVESAMKMVAGTARSMGLTVEGTAPWQN' A
#
# COMPACT_ATOMS: atom_id res chain seq x y z
N SER A 1 -0.68 2.95 9.33
CA SER A 1 -1.63 3.64 8.41
C SER A 1 -2.55 2.60 7.78
N GLN A 2 -3.71 2.97 7.24
CA GLN A 2 -4.65 1.99 6.65
C GLN A 2 -3.98 1.19 5.51
N VAL A 3 -3.13 1.85 4.73
CA VAL A 3 -2.33 1.23 3.66
C VAL A 3 -1.39 0.13 4.20
N GLU A 4 -0.80 0.32 5.38
CA GLU A 4 0.15 -0.62 5.98
C GLU A 4 -0.53 -1.91 6.46
N GLU A 5 -1.70 -1.82 7.08
CA GLU A 5 -2.46 -3.00 7.52
C GLU A 5 -2.90 -3.84 6.32
N ILE A 6 -3.45 -3.20 5.29
CA ILE A 6 -3.85 -3.86 4.05
C ILE A 6 -2.63 -4.50 3.36
N ALA A 7 -1.48 -3.80 3.36
CA ALA A 7 -0.24 -4.31 2.79
C ALA A 7 0.31 -5.53 3.53
N LYS A 8 0.24 -5.55 4.87
CA LYS A 8 0.65 -6.71 5.69
C LYS A 8 -0.26 -7.91 5.47
N ASP A 9 -1.57 -7.69 5.41
CA ASP A 9 -2.57 -8.74 5.19
C ASP A 9 -2.43 -9.38 3.80
N LYS A 10 -2.26 -8.54 2.76
CA LYS A 10 -2.03 -8.99 1.38
C LYS A 10 -0.60 -9.41 1.06
N MET A 11 0.33 -9.38 2.02
CA MET A 11 1.76 -9.60 1.74
C MET A 11 2.02 -10.98 1.12
N ALA A 12 1.23 -12.00 1.48
CA ALA A 12 1.31 -13.33 0.89
C ALA A 12 0.84 -13.40 -0.57
N ASP A 13 -0.03 -12.48 -0.98
CA ASP A 13 -0.60 -12.40 -2.34
C ASP A 13 0.23 -11.48 -3.27
N LEU A 14 1.01 -10.57 -2.69
CA LEU A 14 1.76 -9.57 -3.42
C LEU A 14 3.15 -10.08 -3.79
N ASN A 15 3.57 -9.83 -5.03
CA ASN A 15 4.91 -10.16 -5.49
C ASN A 15 5.93 -9.11 -5.01
N CYS A 16 6.15 -9.03 -3.71
CA CYS A 16 7.11 -8.12 -3.11
C CYS A 16 7.71 -8.70 -1.82
N PHE A 17 8.85 -8.16 -1.41
CA PHE A 17 9.62 -8.69 -0.27
C PHE A 17 9.61 -7.77 0.95
N THR A 18 9.10 -6.53 0.80
CA THR A 18 9.04 -5.55 1.87
C THR A 18 7.66 -4.95 2.00
N VAL A 19 7.25 -4.66 3.24
CA VAL A 19 5.97 -3.99 3.54
C VAL A 19 5.90 -2.63 2.84
N GLU A 20 7.00 -1.90 2.72
CA GLU A 20 7.03 -0.62 2.00
C GLU A 20 6.67 -0.78 0.50
N SER A 21 7.16 -1.84 -0.14
CA SER A 21 6.81 -2.16 -1.53
C SER A 21 5.34 -2.54 -1.67
N ALA A 22 4.83 -3.35 -0.75
CA ALA A 22 3.41 -3.70 -0.68
C ALA A 22 2.53 -2.44 -0.49
N MET A 23 2.94 -1.53 0.39
CA MET A 23 2.23 -0.26 0.62
C MET A 23 2.19 0.61 -0.64
N LYS A 24 3.26 0.67 -1.43
CA LYS A 24 3.28 1.39 -2.72
C LYS A 24 2.30 0.79 -3.72
N MET A 25 2.20 -0.53 -3.79
CA MET A 25 1.23 -1.22 -4.66
C MET A 25 -0.21 -0.92 -4.25
N VAL A 26 -0.53 -1.07 -2.96
CA VAL A 26 -1.87 -0.80 -2.40
C VAL A 26 -2.26 0.66 -2.61
N ALA A 27 -1.36 1.61 -2.35
CA ALA A 27 -1.62 3.03 -2.56
C ALA A 27 -1.81 3.38 -4.05
N GLY A 28 -1.03 2.76 -4.95
CA GLY A 28 -1.18 2.93 -6.39
C GLY A 28 -2.55 2.46 -6.88
N THR A 29 -3.01 1.30 -6.42
CA THR A 29 -4.35 0.78 -6.75
C THR A 29 -5.46 1.70 -6.23
N ALA A 30 -5.37 2.14 -4.96
CA ALA A 30 -6.36 3.03 -4.39
C ALA A 30 -6.46 4.36 -5.15
N ARG A 31 -5.30 4.93 -5.56
CA ARG A 31 -5.24 6.13 -6.40
C ARG A 31 -5.92 5.91 -7.76
N SER A 32 -5.64 4.80 -8.45
CA SER A 32 -6.27 4.50 -9.74
C SER A 32 -7.78 4.28 -9.64
N MET A 33 -8.26 3.82 -8.49
CA MET A 33 -9.69 3.66 -8.20
C MET A 33 -10.35 4.96 -7.70
N GLY A 34 -9.58 6.05 -7.50
CA GLY A 34 -10.09 7.31 -6.96
C GLY A 34 -10.46 7.25 -5.47
N LEU A 35 -9.92 6.27 -4.73
CA LEU A 35 -10.15 6.12 -3.30
C LEU A 35 -9.16 6.97 -2.51
N THR A 36 -9.69 7.76 -1.57
CA THR A 36 -8.87 8.48 -0.58
C THR A 36 -8.53 7.51 0.55
N VAL A 37 -7.25 7.29 0.81
CA VAL A 37 -6.77 6.41 1.88
C VAL A 37 -6.11 7.25 2.97
N GLU A 38 -6.44 6.99 4.23
CA GLU A 38 -5.87 7.75 5.35
C GLU A 38 -4.47 7.25 5.72
N GLY A 39 -3.52 8.19 5.83
CA GLY A 39 -2.18 7.98 6.36
C GLY A 39 -1.04 8.39 5.44
N THR A 40 0.19 8.19 5.91
CA THR A 40 1.41 8.63 5.22
C THR A 40 1.68 7.80 3.98
N ALA A 41 1.75 8.51 2.87
CA ALA A 41 2.21 8.09 1.56
C ALA A 41 3.65 7.51 1.57
N PRO A 42 3.89 6.26 1.16
CA PRO A 42 5.25 5.68 1.09
C PRO A 42 6.11 6.21 -0.09
N TRP A 43 5.68 7.24 -0.82
CA TRP A 43 6.36 7.78 -2.00
C TRP A 43 7.13 9.09 -1.75
N GLN A 44 7.24 9.55 -0.50
CA GLN A 44 7.97 10.77 -0.12
C GLN A 44 9.37 10.49 0.50
N ASN A 45 9.97 9.34 0.21
CA ASN A 45 11.38 9.08 0.57
C ASN A 45 12.33 9.78 -0.40
#